data_AF-A0A9Q0Y185-F1
#
_entry.id   AF-A0A9Q0Y185-F1
#
_cell.length_a   1.000
_cell.length_b   1.000
_cell.length_c   1.000
_cell.angle_alpha   90.00
_cell.angle_beta   90.00
_cell.angle_gamma   90.00
#
_symmetry.space_group_name_H-M   'P 1'
#
loop_
_entity.id
_entity.type
_entity.pdbx_description
1 polymer ?
#
loop_
_entity_poly.entity_id
_entity_poly.type
_entity_poly.pdbx_seq_one_letter_code
_entity_poly.pdbx_strand_id
1 'polypeptide(L)'
;LFALLSKKHNKVLEQATQSLRSSLTSDDSPLPDYAQDLNVIEEVIRMMLEIINSCFTNSLHHNPNLVYALLYKRDLFEQFRTHPSFQDIMQNIDLVISFFSSRIEQAGAELSVERVLEIIKQGAVALPKDRLRKFPELKFKYVEEEQPEEFFIPYVWSLVYNSAVALYWRPQDVQLFTMDSG
;
A
#
# COMPACT_ATOMS: atom_id res chain seq x y z
N LEU A 1 -4.32 4.25 -3.01
CA LEU A 1 -3.19 4.08 -2.06
C LEU A 1 -1.93 3.59 -2.74
N PHE A 2 -1.88 2.38 -3.34
CA PHE A 2 -0.67 1.86 -4.01
C PHE A 2 -0.02 2.84 -5.01
N ALA A 3 -0.82 3.44 -5.90
CA ALA A 3 -0.34 4.45 -6.83
C ALA A 3 0.26 5.71 -6.16
N LEU A 4 -0.23 6.09 -4.98
CA LEU A 4 0.32 7.22 -4.20
C LEU A 4 1.66 6.83 -3.59
N LEU A 5 1.77 5.61 -3.04
CA LEU A 5 3.02 5.08 -2.48
C LEU A 5 4.09 4.91 -3.54
N SER A 6 3.74 4.38 -4.72
CA SER A 6 4.63 4.27 -5.88
C SER A 6 5.16 5.64 -6.33
N LYS A 7 4.29 6.66 -6.43
CA LYS A 7 4.72 8.03 -6.72
C LYS A 7 5.61 8.62 -5.63
N LYS A 8 5.30 8.36 -4.34
CA LYS A 8 6.11 8.82 -3.22
C LYS A 8 7.50 8.16 -3.24
N HIS A 9 7.56 6.84 -3.45
CA HIS A 9 8.82 6.08 -3.60
C HIS A 9 9.70 6.70 -4.69
N ASN A 10 9.17 6.88 -5.91
CA ASN A 10 9.93 7.45 -7.02
C ASN A 10 10.44 8.87 -6.69
N LYS A 11 9.60 9.70 -6.05
CA LYS A 11 9.99 11.07 -5.66
C LYS A 11 11.13 11.08 -4.64
N VAL A 12 11.03 10.25 -3.59
CA VAL A 12 12.07 10.18 -2.55
C VAL A 12 13.37 9.59 -3.14
N LEU A 13 13.26 8.61 -4.03
CA LEU A 13 14.41 8.01 -4.71
C LEU A 13 15.14 9.03 -5.60
N GLU A 14 14.39 9.86 -6.32
CA GLU A 14 14.95 10.94 -7.12
C GLU A 14 15.66 11.98 -6.24
N GLN A 15 15.04 12.38 -5.13
CA GLN A 15 15.63 13.30 -4.15
C GLN A 15 16.92 12.73 -3.55
N ALA A 16 16.92 11.46 -3.12
CA ALA A 16 18.10 10.78 -2.60
C ALA A 16 19.24 10.77 -3.63
N THR A 17 18.92 10.45 -4.89
CA THR A 17 19.91 10.41 -5.98
C THR A 17 20.48 11.79 -6.30
N GLN A 18 19.64 12.83 -6.29
CA GLN A 18 20.07 14.21 -6.51
C GLN A 18 20.96 14.72 -5.37
N SER A 19 20.57 14.47 -4.12
CA SER A 19 21.36 14.84 -2.93
C SER A 19 22.72 14.15 -2.88
N LEU A 20 22.79 12.87 -3.27
CA LEU A 20 24.05 12.14 -3.36
C LEU A 20 24.99 12.78 -4.40
N ARG A 21 24.42 13.22 -5.54
CA ARG A 21 25.19 13.90 -6.60
C ARG A 21 25.67 15.29 -6.17
N SER A 22 24.89 16.05 -5.41
CA SER A 22 25.30 17.36 -4.90
C SER A 22 26.32 17.26 -3.76
N SER A 23 26.23 16.23 -2.91
CA SER A 23 27.19 16.01 -1.82
C SER A 23 28.61 15.73 -2.32
N LEU A 24 28.77 15.15 -3.51
CA LEU A 24 30.07 15.02 -4.19
C LEU A 24 30.73 16.39 -4.53
N THR A 25 29.99 17.50 -4.41
CA THR A 25 30.46 18.86 -4.73
C THR A 25 30.53 19.80 -3.51
N SER A 26 30.01 19.40 -2.34
CA SER A 26 29.99 20.23 -1.13
C SER A 26 29.91 19.36 0.14
N ASP A 27 30.89 19.52 1.03
CA ASP A 27 31.23 18.57 2.10
C ASP A 27 30.52 18.80 3.45
N ASP A 28 29.58 19.76 3.55
CA ASP A 28 29.27 20.34 4.87
C ASP A 28 27.76 20.46 5.21
N SER A 29 26.96 19.47 4.83
CA SER A 29 25.57 19.35 5.34
C SER A 29 25.20 17.91 5.67
N PRO A 30 24.55 17.64 6.81
CA PRO A 30 24.08 16.29 7.14
C PRO A 30 23.10 15.84 6.07
N LEU A 31 23.42 14.72 5.42
CA LEU A 31 22.54 14.09 4.44
C LEU A 31 21.22 13.72 5.13
N PRO A 32 20.06 14.17 4.62
CA PRO A 32 18.77 13.71 5.14
C PRO A 32 18.66 12.19 5.01
N ASP A 33 18.00 11.53 5.96
CA ASP A 33 17.86 10.06 5.99
C ASP A 33 16.79 9.56 5.00
N TYR A 34 17.01 9.86 3.72
CA TYR A 34 16.18 9.37 2.63
C TYR A 34 16.21 7.84 2.53
N ALA A 35 17.27 7.19 3.05
CA ALA A 35 17.38 5.73 3.04
C ALA A 35 16.35 5.10 3.98
N GLN A 36 16.19 5.63 5.19
CA GLN A 36 15.15 5.19 6.12
C GLN A 36 13.75 5.44 5.54
N ASP A 37 13.49 6.63 5.00
CA ASP A 37 12.19 6.95 4.38
C ASP A 37 11.86 6.01 3.21
N LEU A 38 12.85 5.69 2.36
CA LEU A 38 12.69 4.73 1.27
C LEU A 38 12.38 3.34 1.80
N ASN A 39 13.13 2.86 2.80
CA ASN A 39 12.90 1.55 3.40
C ASN A 39 11.48 1.43 3.96
N VAL A 40 11.00 2.44 4.70
CA VAL A 40 9.62 2.44 5.24
C VAL A 40 8.60 2.39 4.11
N ILE A 41 8.77 3.18 3.04
CA ILE A 41 7.86 3.15 1.89
C ILE A 41 7.90 1.78 1.20
N GLU A 42 9.09 1.19 1.05
CA GLU A 42 9.26 -0.14 0.44
C GLU A 42 8.61 -1.25 1.27
N GLU A 43 8.71 -1.20 2.59
CA GLU A 43 8.02 -2.15 3.48
C GLU A 43 6.51 -2.08 3.31
N VAL A 44 5.93 -0.88 3.24
CA VAL A 44 4.49 -0.71 3.00
C VAL A 44 4.10 -1.22 1.61
N ILE A 45 4.90 -0.93 0.57
CA ILE A 45 4.66 -1.43 -0.80
C ILE A 45 4.72 -2.96 -0.80
N ARG A 46 5.76 -3.56 -0.20
CA ARG A 46 5.92 -5.01 -0.08
C ARG A 46 4.71 -5.63 0.61
N MET A 47 4.29 -5.08 1.74
CA MET A 47 3.10 -5.55 2.47
C MET A 47 1.84 -5.52 1.59
N MET A 48 1.63 -4.46 0.80
CA MET A 48 0.51 -4.41 -0.14
C MET A 48 0.58 -5.51 -1.20
N LEU A 49 1.77 -5.78 -1.75
CA LEU A 49 2.00 -6.85 -2.72
C LEU A 49 1.82 -8.24 -2.10
N GLU A 50 2.15 -8.43 -0.83
CA GLU A 50 1.92 -9.66 -0.05
C GLU A 50 0.43 -9.90 0.18
N ILE A 51 -0.33 -8.85 0.48
CA ILE A 51 -1.80 -8.93 0.59
C ILE A 51 -2.41 -9.36 -0.74
N ILE A 52 -2.00 -8.75 -1.85
CA ILE A 52 -2.46 -9.11 -3.20
C ILE A 52 -2.14 -10.59 -3.50
N ASN A 53 -0.93 -11.05 -3.16
CA ASN A 53 -0.51 -12.44 -3.33
C ASN A 53 -1.32 -13.42 -2.49
N SER A 54 -1.66 -13.04 -1.25
CA SER A 54 -2.55 -13.81 -0.40
C SER A 54 -3.95 -13.94 -1.03
N CYS A 55 -4.47 -12.87 -1.64
CA CYS A 55 -5.72 -12.94 -2.38
C CYS A 55 -5.64 -13.91 -3.56
N PHE A 56 -4.54 -13.93 -4.33
CA PHE A 56 -4.39 -14.85 -5.46
C PHE A 56 -4.37 -16.33 -5.05
N THR A 57 -3.69 -16.63 -3.96
CA THR A 57 -3.52 -18.01 -3.48
C THR A 57 -4.77 -18.51 -2.76
N ASN A 58 -5.36 -17.69 -1.88
CA ASN A 58 -6.38 -18.14 -0.93
C ASN A 58 -7.81 -17.80 -1.36
N SER A 59 -8.04 -16.68 -2.05
CA SER A 59 -9.39 -16.11 -2.21
C SER A 59 -9.68 -15.51 -3.59
N LEU A 60 -8.93 -15.89 -4.63
CA LEU A 60 -9.04 -15.29 -5.96
C LEU A 60 -10.45 -15.30 -6.55
N HIS A 61 -11.16 -16.41 -6.36
CA HIS A 61 -12.54 -16.61 -6.80
C HIS A 61 -13.55 -15.68 -6.13
N HIS A 62 -13.25 -15.19 -4.92
CA HIS A 62 -14.05 -14.20 -4.21
C HIS A 62 -13.67 -12.75 -4.58
N ASN A 63 -12.55 -12.55 -5.30
CA ASN A 63 -11.98 -11.22 -5.57
C ASN A 63 -11.82 -10.91 -7.08
N PRO A 64 -12.88 -11.04 -7.91
CA PRO A 64 -12.77 -10.76 -9.35
C PRO A 64 -12.45 -9.29 -9.65
N ASN A 65 -12.94 -8.37 -8.82
CA ASN A 65 -12.64 -6.93 -8.97
C ASN A 65 -11.17 -6.60 -8.73
N LEU A 66 -10.47 -7.37 -7.88
CA LEU A 66 -9.03 -7.21 -7.70
C LEU A 66 -8.28 -7.53 -8.99
N VAL A 67 -8.62 -8.64 -9.64
CA VAL A 67 -8.03 -9.03 -10.93
C VAL A 67 -8.38 -8.00 -12.02
N TYR A 68 -9.63 -7.53 -12.05
CA TYR A 68 -10.05 -6.49 -12.99
C TYR A 68 -9.22 -5.21 -12.82
N ALA A 69 -9.08 -4.72 -11.58
CA ALA A 69 -8.28 -3.54 -11.28
C ALA A 69 -6.79 -3.75 -11.58
N LEU A 70 -6.26 -4.94 -11.30
CA LEU A 70 -4.88 -5.33 -11.61
C LEU A 70 -4.60 -5.26 -13.11
N LEU A 71 -5.50 -5.82 -13.93
CA LEU A 71 -5.38 -5.79 -15.38
C LEU A 71 -5.47 -4.34 -15.92
N TYR A 72 -6.43 -3.57 -15.42
CA TYR A 72 -6.64 -2.18 -15.82
C TYR A 72 -5.47 -1.25 -15.44
N LYS A 73 -4.76 -1.56 -14.35
CA LYS A 73 -3.64 -0.77 -13.83
C LYS A 73 -2.31 -1.53 -13.84
N ARG A 74 -2.13 -2.49 -14.76
CA ARG A 74 -0.93 -3.34 -14.81
C ARG A 74 0.37 -2.54 -14.89
N ASP A 75 0.34 -1.39 -15.55
CA ASP A 75 1.48 -0.50 -15.75
C ASP A 75 2.05 0.04 -14.43
N LEU A 76 1.22 0.14 -13.37
CA LEU A 76 1.68 0.56 -12.04
C LEU A 76 2.67 -0.41 -11.41
N PHE A 77 2.69 -1.67 -11.86
CA PHE A 77 3.51 -2.72 -11.26
C PHE A 77 4.85 -2.91 -11.96
N GLU A 78 5.01 -2.38 -13.17
CA GLU A 78 6.18 -2.67 -14.02
C GLU A 78 7.49 -2.19 -13.40
N GLN A 79 7.45 -1.02 -12.74
CA GLN A 79 8.62 -0.43 -12.08
C GLN A 79 9.18 -1.32 -10.95
N PHE A 80 8.36 -2.21 -10.38
CA PHE A 80 8.77 -3.07 -9.28
C PHE A 80 9.36 -4.40 -9.76
N ARG A 81 9.24 -4.75 -11.06
CA ARG A 81 9.77 -6.01 -11.62
C ARG A 81 11.30 -6.09 -11.54
N THR A 82 11.99 -4.98 -11.71
CA THR A 82 13.45 -4.92 -11.69
C THR A 82 14.01 -4.64 -10.30
N HIS A 83 13.17 -4.18 -9.38
CA HIS A 83 13.58 -3.77 -8.04
C HIS A 83 13.90 -4.98 -7.15
N PRO A 84 15.13 -5.10 -6.60
CA PRO A 84 15.56 -6.28 -5.83
C PRO A 84 14.61 -6.67 -4.68
N SER A 85 14.08 -5.68 -3.96
CA SER A 85 13.14 -5.89 -2.84
C SER A 85 11.80 -6.52 -3.24
N PHE A 86 11.43 -6.54 -4.53
CA PHE A 86 10.10 -6.99 -4.99
C PHE A 86 10.14 -8.07 -6.08
N GLN A 87 11.31 -8.45 -6.60
CA GLN A 87 11.38 -9.40 -7.73
C GLN A 87 10.68 -10.74 -7.46
N ASP A 88 10.81 -11.26 -6.24
CA ASP A 88 10.19 -12.51 -5.80
C ASP A 88 8.67 -12.41 -5.77
N ILE A 89 8.13 -11.28 -5.30
CA ILE A 89 6.69 -11.09 -5.11
C ILE A 89 5.95 -10.73 -6.40
N MET A 90 6.67 -10.14 -7.34
CA MET A 90 6.16 -9.78 -8.66
C MET A 90 5.87 -10.99 -9.56
N GLN A 91 6.54 -12.14 -9.34
CA GLN A 91 6.37 -13.35 -10.18
C GLN A 91 4.91 -13.81 -10.27
N ASN A 92 4.21 -13.87 -9.14
CA ASN A 92 2.80 -14.27 -9.11
C ASN A 92 1.89 -13.23 -9.78
N ILE A 93 2.21 -11.94 -9.61
CA ILE A 93 1.45 -10.84 -10.22
C ILE A 93 1.56 -10.91 -11.74
N ASP A 94 2.77 -11.10 -12.27
CA ASP A 94 2.99 -11.26 -13.70
C ASP A 94 2.29 -12.50 -14.24
N LEU A 95 2.37 -13.64 -13.54
CA LEU A 95 1.65 -14.86 -13.94
C LEU A 95 0.13 -14.64 -14.04
N VAL A 96 -0.46 -14.01 -13.01
CA VAL A 96 -1.89 -13.71 -12.98
C VAL A 96 -2.26 -12.75 -14.11
N ILE A 97 -1.51 -11.66 -14.31
CA ILE A 97 -1.74 -10.71 -15.41
C ILE A 97 -1.68 -11.44 -16.75
N SER A 98 -0.60 -12.17 -17.05
CA SER A 98 -0.44 -12.88 -18.32
C SER A 98 -1.56 -13.90 -18.56
N PHE A 99 -1.95 -14.66 -17.53
CA PHE A 99 -3.01 -15.66 -17.64
C PHE A 99 -4.37 -15.03 -18.00
N PHE A 100 -4.76 -13.97 -17.29
CA PHE A 100 -6.05 -13.33 -17.54
C PHE A 100 -6.04 -12.45 -18.80
N SER A 101 -4.93 -11.77 -19.11
CA SER A 101 -4.77 -11.03 -20.38
C SER A 101 -4.97 -11.96 -21.58
N SER A 102 -4.32 -13.13 -21.59
CA SER A 102 -4.48 -14.09 -22.70
C SER A 102 -5.93 -14.57 -22.87
N ARG A 103 -6.65 -14.78 -21.76
CA ARG A 103 -8.07 -15.17 -21.82
C ARG A 103 -8.98 -14.06 -22.34
N ILE A 104 -8.69 -12.82 -21.96
CA ILE A 104 -9.44 -11.65 -22.44
C ILE A 104 -9.19 -11.45 -23.94
N GLU A 105 -7.94 -11.56 -24.38
CA GLU A 105 -7.58 -11.49 -25.80
C GLU A 105 -8.30 -12.57 -26.63
N GLN A 106 -8.37 -13.81 -26.11
CA GLN A 106 -9.11 -14.90 -26.75
C GLN A 106 -10.63 -14.66 -26.84
N ALA A 107 -11.18 -13.84 -25.95
CA ALA A 107 -12.61 -13.52 -25.94
C ALA A 107 -13.00 -12.40 -26.93
N GLY A 108 -12.03 -11.67 -27.50
CA GLY A 108 -12.25 -10.64 -28.52
C GLY A 108 -12.03 -9.21 -28.03
N ALA A 109 -12.07 -8.24 -28.96
CA ALA A 109 -11.65 -6.85 -28.73
C ALA A 109 -12.71 -5.94 -28.08
N GLU A 110 -14.00 -6.27 -28.21
CA GLU A 110 -15.10 -5.44 -27.69
C GLU A 110 -15.86 -6.20 -26.61
N LEU A 111 -15.31 -6.18 -25.39
CA LEU A 111 -15.93 -6.82 -24.24
C LEU A 111 -16.53 -5.76 -23.31
N SER A 112 -17.77 -5.98 -22.88
CA SER A 112 -18.36 -5.21 -21.79
C SER A 112 -17.67 -5.55 -20.46
N VAL A 113 -17.81 -4.66 -19.47
CA VAL A 113 -17.24 -4.88 -18.13
C VAL A 113 -17.79 -6.15 -17.48
N GLU A 114 -19.09 -6.41 -17.66
CA GLU A 114 -19.77 -7.62 -17.17
C GLU A 114 -19.14 -8.87 -17.79
N ARG A 115 -18.88 -8.83 -19.11
CA ARG A 115 -18.26 -9.95 -19.81
C ARG A 115 -16.83 -10.20 -19.35
N VAL A 116 -16.04 -9.13 -19.13
CA VAL A 116 -14.69 -9.25 -18.57
C VAL A 116 -14.73 -9.88 -17.17
N LEU A 117 -15.65 -9.45 -16.30
CA LEU A 117 -15.80 -10.00 -14.96
C LEU A 117 -16.23 -11.47 -14.97
N GLU A 118 -17.07 -11.89 -15.92
CA GLU A 118 -17.41 -13.31 -16.12
C GLU A 118 -16.18 -14.14 -16.50
N ILE A 119 -15.38 -13.66 -17.47
CA ILE A 119 -14.14 -14.32 -17.89
C ILE A 119 -13.18 -14.45 -16.71
N ILE A 120 -13.06 -13.40 -15.88
CA ILE A 120 -12.25 -13.41 -14.67
C ILE A 120 -12.76 -14.46 -13.68
N LYS A 121 -14.07 -14.51 -13.41
CA LYS A 121 -14.66 -15.51 -12.49
C LYS A 121 -14.38 -16.94 -12.97
N GLN A 122 -14.54 -17.20 -14.27
CA GLN A 122 -14.23 -18.50 -14.86
C GLN A 122 -12.72 -18.81 -14.82
N GLY A 123 -11.87 -17.81 -15.05
CA GLY A 123 -10.43 -17.94 -14.97
C GLY A 123 -9.90 -18.17 -13.56
N ALA A 124 -10.53 -17.62 -12.54
CA ALA A 124 -10.12 -17.83 -11.14
C ALA A 124 -10.20 -19.31 -10.71
N VAL A 125 -11.13 -20.08 -11.30
CA VAL A 125 -11.26 -21.52 -11.05
C VAL A 125 -10.19 -22.31 -11.80
N ALA A 126 -9.85 -21.86 -13.01
CA ALA A 126 -8.94 -22.57 -13.92
C ALA A 126 -7.47 -22.15 -13.80
N LEU A 127 -7.15 -21.13 -12.98
CA LEU A 127 -5.78 -20.71 -12.74
C LEU A 127 -5.00 -21.85 -12.06
N PRO A 128 -3.84 -22.29 -12.60
CA PRO A 128 -3.01 -23.32 -12.00
C PRO A 128 -2.33 -22.77 -10.73
N LYS A 129 -3.01 -22.90 -9.59
CA LYS A 129 -2.56 -22.36 -8.29
C LYS A 129 -1.26 -23.00 -7.80
N ASP A 130 -0.91 -24.19 -8.28
CA ASP A 130 0.35 -24.87 -8.03
C ASP A 130 1.57 -24.10 -8.56
N ARG A 131 1.37 -23.24 -9.57
CA ARG A 131 2.41 -22.36 -10.12
C ARG A 131 2.59 -21.07 -9.33
N LEU A 132 1.67 -20.75 -8.43
CA LEU A 132 1.79 -19.57 -7.58
C LEU A 132 2.76 -19.87 -6.43
N ARG A 133 3.79 -19.04 -6.31
CA ARG A 133 4.69 -19.06 -5.16
C ARG A 133 3.89 -18.80 -3.89
N LYS A 134 4.11 -19.62 -2.87
CA LYS A 134 3.53 -19.41 -1.54
C LYS A 134 4.43 -18.47 -0.74
N PHE A 135 3.83 -17.44 -0.17
CA PHE A 135 4.47 -16.53 0.77
C PHE A 135 4.05 -16.91 2.20
N PRO A 136 4.86 -16.56 3.22
CA PRO A 136 4.44 -16.70 4.61
C PRO A 136 3.09 -16.03 4.85
N GLU A 137 2.26 -16.63 5.70
CA GLU A 137 1.02 -15.98 6.10
C GLU A 137 1.32 -14.67 6.84
N LEU A 138 0.71 -13.59 6.36
CA LEU A 138 0.70 -12.31 7.06
C LEU A 138 -0.08 -12.47 8.36
N LYS A 139 0.64 -12.44 9.48
CA LYS A 139 0.06 -12.47 10.83
C LYS A 139 0.05 -11.06 11.38
N PHE A 140 -1.11 -10.44 11.39
CA PHE A 140 -1.31 -9.17 12.06
C PHE A 140 -1.76 -9.44 13.48
N LYS A 141 -0.95 -9.03 14.46
CA LYS A 141 -1.37 -8.96 15.85
C LYS A 141 -1.67 -7.51 16.15
N TYR A 142 -2.80 -7.25 16.81
CA TYR A 142 -3.01 -5.95 17.40
C TYR A 142 -1.93 -5.71 18.45
N VAL A 143 -1.20 -4.62 18.29
CA VAL A 143 -0.25 -4.12 19.28
C VAL A 143 -0.97 -3.00 20.00
N GLU A 144 -1.21 -3.19 21.29
CA GLU A 144 -1.63 -2.09 22.16
C GLU A 144 -0.45 -1.14 22.30
N GLU A 145 -0.67 0.15 22.06
CA GLU A 145 0.31 1.18 22.41
C GLU A 145 0.59 1.08 23.91
N GLU A 146 1.83 1.32 24.34
CA GLU A 146 2.19 1.21 25.76
C GLU A 146 1.52 2.31 26.60
N GLN A 147 1.30 3.48 26.00
CA GLN A 147 0.71 4.67 26.64
C GLN A 147 -0.45 5.22 25.78
N PRO A 148 -1.54 4.45 25.62
CA PRO A 148 -2.68 4.87 24.80
C PRO A 148 -3.29 6.18 25.29
N GLU A 149 -3.18 6.48 26.60
CA GLU A 149 -3.65 7.71 27.22
C GLU A 149 -3.06 8.98 26.62
N GLU A 150 -1.82 8.97 26.13
CA GLU A 150 -1.18 10.15 25.53
C GLU A 150 -1.91 10.63 24.28
N PHE A 151 -2.52 9.71 23.53
CA PHE A 151 -3.37 10.05 22.40
C PHE A 151 -4.84 10.18 22.79
N PHE A 152 -5.39 9.19 23.50
CA PHE A 152 -6.83 9.12 23.73
C PHE A 152 -7.32 10.16 24.73
N ILE A 153 -6.55 10.51 25.76
CA ILE A 153 -6.98 11.55 26.72
C ILE A 153 -7.09 12.90 26.00
N PRO A 154 -6.07 13.39 25.26
CA PRO A 154 -6.22 14.63 24.52
C PRO A 154 -7.34 14.61 23.49
N TYR A 155 -7.46 13.52 22.74
CA TYR A 155 -8.46 13.39 21.71
C TYR A 155 -9.89 13.41 22.26
N VAL A 156 -10.19 12.60 23.28
CA VAL A 156 -11.52 12.53 23.87
C VAL A 156 -11.92 13.86 24.49
N TRP A 157 -11.03 14.52 25.23
CA TRP A 157 -11.33 15.84 25.80
C TRP A 157 -11.52 16.91 24.73
N SER A 158 -10.80 16.83 23.62
CA SER A 158 -11.05 17.71 22.47
C SER A 158 -12.45 17.48 21.88
N LEU A 159 -12.90 16.24 21.77
CA LEU A 159 -14.25 15.92 21.30
C LEU A 159 -15.31 16.44 22.27
N VAL A 160 -15.13 16.24 23.57
CA VAL A 160 -16.06 16.74 24.60
C VAL A 160 -16.15 18.26 24.54
N TYR A 161 -15.02 18.96 24.47
CA TYR A 161 -15.01 20.42 24.39
C TYR A 161 -15.70 20.95 23.13
N ASN A 162 -15.42 20.33 21.96
CA ASN A 162 -15.91 20.83 20.68
C ASN A 162 -17.34 20.37 20.33
N SER A 163 -17.78 19.22 20.83
CA SER A 163 -19.00 18.56 20.34
C SER A 163 -20.05 18.31 21.43
N ALA A 164 -19.76 18.52 22.71
CA ALA A 164 -20.76 18.37 23.76
C ALA A 164 -21.71 19.58 23.80
N VAL A 165 -22.80 19.50 23.03
CA VAL A 165 -23.84 20.56 22.92
C VAL A 165 -24.49 20.92 24.26
N ALA A 166 -24.46 20.02 25.25
CA ALA A 166 -25.07 20.22 26.56
C ALA A 166 -24.13 20.85 27.61
N LEU A 167 -22.86 21.08 27.28
CA LEU A 167 -21.86 21.63 28.21
C LEU A 167 -21.39 22.99 27.69
N TYR A 168 -21.55 24.04 28.50
CA TYR A 168 -21.04 25.36 28.19
C TYR A 168 -19.64 25.54 28.77
N TRP A 169 -18.66 25.78 27.90
CA TRP A 169 -17.27 26.03 28.26
C TRP A 169 -16.90 27.49 28.01
N ARG A 170 -16.16 28.11 28.93
CA ARG A 170 -15.52 29.41 28.67
C ARG A 170 -14.11 29.15 28.10
N PRO A 171 -13.84 29.49 26.83
CA PRO A 171 -12.56 29.15 26.19
C PRO A 171 -11.33 29.74 26.89
N GLN A 172 -11.50 30.88 27.58
CA GLN A 172 -10.42 31.57 28.29
C GLN A 172 -10.05 30.90 29.62
N ASP A 173 -10.95 30.07 30.16
CA ASP A 173 -10.80 29.42 31.46
C ASP A 173 -10.54 27.92 31.34
N VAL A 174 -10.45 27.40 30.10
CA VAL A 174 -10.24 25.98 29.81
C VAL A 174 -8.93 25.81 29.05
N GLN A 175 -7.97 25.17 29.70
CA GLN A 175 -6.76 24.67 29.06
C GLN A 175 -6.85 23.15 29.01
N LEU A 176 -6.97 22.59 27.81
CA LEU A 176 -7.11 21.14 27.66
C LEU A 176 -5.77 20.44 27.93
N PHE A 177 -4.69 20.83 27.24
CA PHE A 177 -3.35 20.26 27.42
C PHE A 177 -2.28 21.34 27.15
N THR A 178 -1.12 21.26 27.80
CA THR A 178 0.03 22.15 27.61
C THR A 178 0.80 21.81 26.32
N MET A 179 1.47 22.80 25.72
CA MET A 179 2.23 22.62 24.46
C MET A 179 3.50 21.76 24.57
N ASP A 180 3.90 21.37 25.79
CA ASP A 180 5.07 20.52 25.99
C ASP A 180 4.60 19.10 26.30
N SER A 181 4.36 18.33 25.24
CA SER A 181 4.44 16.87 25.27
C SER A 181 5.82 16.52 24.72
N GLY A 182 6.59 15.71 25.47
CA GLY A 182 8.04 15.51 25.34
C GLY A 182 8.57 15.13 23.97
#